data_AF-A0A9E1RNW9-F1
#
_entry.id   AF-A0A9E1RNW9-F1
#
_cell.length_a   1.000
_cell.length_b   1.000
_cell.length_c   1.000
_cell.angle_alpha   90.00
_cell.angle_beta   90.00
_cell.angle_gamma   90.00
#
_symmetry.space_group_name_H-M   'P 1'
#
loop_
_entity.id
_entity.type
_entity.pdbx_description
1 polymer ?
#
loop_
_entity_poly.entity_id
_entity_poly.type
_entity_poly.pdbx_seq_one_letter_code
_entity_poly.pdbx_strand_id
1 'polypeptide(L)'
;MCGVRWLDLATEYCFTKIEAGNVPDEGHELLAVSKFLEYAPDQDRVAPVVPVVAAAIETASFVKYDAASDAHGVTPLDFAPRPNSFAHSWFPNAIVEGHVVALASQQQDDGGWPVEWKPPTGDSLHAWRGIRTLAAITTLAAYAKAQD
;
A
#
# COMPACT_ATOMS: atom_id res chain seq x y z
N MET A 1 25.87 15.50 3.56
CA MET A 1 24.48 15.20 3.94
C MET A 1 24.41 15.10 5.46
N CYS A 2 23.47 15.77 6.12
CA CYS A 2 23.27 15.67 7.57
C CYS A 2 22.15 14.64 7.82
N GLY A 3 22.41 13.37 7.47
CA GLY A 3 21.55 12.24 7.78
C GLY A 3 21.90 11.69 9.16
N VAL A 4 20.91 11.24 9.93
CA VAL A 4 21.17 10.49 11.17
C VAL A 4 21.77 9.13 10.78
N ARG A 5 22.96 8.79 11.29
CA ARG A 5 23.76 7.63 10.85
C ARG A 5 22.97 6.31 10.73
N TRP A 6 22.00 6.07 11.61
CA TRP A 6 21.18 4.86 11.56
C TRP A 6 20.29 4.80 10.30
N LEU A 7 19.75 5.93 9.85
CA LEU A 7 18.90 6.02 8.67
C LEU A 7 19.72 5.83 7.38
N ASP A 8 20.93 6.39 7.33
CA ASP A 8 21.84 6.20 6.19
C ASP A 8 22.19 4.71 6.03
N LEU A 9 22.51 4.02 7.14
CA LEU A 9 22.80 2.59 7.13
C LEU A 9 21.59 1.74 6.73
N ALA A 10 20.39 2.08 7.23
CA ALA A 10 19.16 1.38 6.85
C ALA A 10 18.81 1.59 5.37
N THR A 11 18.96 2.81 4.87
CA THR A 11 18.73 3.16 3.46
C THR A 11 19.67 2.39 2.55
N GLU A 12 20.97 2.37 2.87
CA GLU A 12 21.94 1.59 2.10
C GLU A 12 21.68 0.10 2.14
N TYR A 13 21.27 -0.44 3.30
CA TYR A 13 20.90 -1.84 3.40
C TYR A 13 19.71 -2.18 2.49
N CYS A 14 18.64 -1.38 2.53
CA CYS A 14 17.46 -1.60 1.69
C CYS A 14 17.80 -1.56 0.20
N PHE A 15 18.53 -0.53 -0.26
CA PHE A 15 18.96 -0.47 -1.65
C PHE A 15 19.86 -1.65 -2.02
N THR A 16 20.87 -1.98 -1.22
CA THR A 16 21.76 -3.13 -1.48
C THR A 16 20.96 -4.43 -1.68
N LYS A 17 19.92 -4.65 -0.87
CA LYS A 17 19.07 -5.86 -0.99
C LYS A 17 18.24 -5.85 -2.27
N ILE A 18 17.60 -4.72 -2.59
CA ILE A 18 16.74 -4.57 -3.77
C ILE A 18 17.56 -4.61 -5.07
N GLU A 19 18.68 -3.90 -5.12
CA GLU A 19 19.63 -3.86 -6.26
C GLU A 19 20.21 -5.26 -6.54
N ALA A 20 20.37 -6.10 -5.51
CA ALA A 20 20.77 -7.50 -5.65
C ALA A 20 19.61 -8.45 -6.02
N GLY A 21 18.40 -7.94 -6.27
CA GLY A 21 17.22 -8.73 -6.62
C GLY A 21 16.57 -9.47 -5.44
N ASN A 22 16.99 -9.21 -4.20
CA ASN A 22 16.38 -9.81 -3.00
C ASN A 22 15.14 -9.04 -2.56
N VAL A 23 14.17 -8.91 -3.47
CA VAL A 23 12.87 -8.28 -3.17
C VAL A 23 12.01 -9.29 -2.39
N PRO A 24 11.27 -8.87 -1.34
CA PRO A 24 10.34 -9.73 -0.64
C PRO A 24 9.23 -10.29 -1.54
N ASP A 25 8.70 -11.47 -1.16
CA ASP A 25 7.58 -12.15 -1.82
C ASP A 25 6.26 -12.06 -1.03
N GLU A 26 6.24 -11.21 -0.01
CA GLU A 26 5.12 -10.99 0.91
C GLU A 26 4.60 -9.55 0.75
N GLY A 27 3.28 -9.40 0.64
CA GLY A 27 2.60 -8.15 0.30
C GLY A 27 2.80 -7.01 1.32
N HIS A 28 2.80 -7.29 2.62
CA HIS A 28 3.04 -6.26 3.65
C HIS A 28 4.49 -5.77 3.63
N GLU A 29 5.46 -6.66 3.42
CA GLU A 29 6.87 -6.28 3.21
C GLU A 29 7.04 -5.45 1.93
N LEU A 30 6.39 -5.86 0.84
CA LEU A 30 6.38 -5.10 -0.42
C LEU A 30 5.71 -3.73 -0.26
N LEU A 31 4.69 -3.60 0.59
CA LEU A 31 4.10 -2.31 0.93
C LEU A 31 5.11 -1.40 1.63
N ALA A 32 5.93 -1.95 2.54
CA ALA A 32 7.02 -1.21 3.15
C ALA A 32 8.11 -0.82 2.14
N VAL A 33 8.48 -1.73 1.22
CA VAL A 33 9.43 -1.44 0.12
C VAL A 33 8.89 -0.34 -0.80
N SER A 34 7.61 -0.38 -1.15
CA SER A 34 6.94 0.65 -1.94
C SER A 34 7.07 2.03 -1.29
N LYS A 35 6.80 2.12 0.02
CA LYS A 35 6.97 3.36 0.79
C LYS A 35 8.42 3.80 0.88
N PHE A 36 9.36 2.87 1.06
CA PHE A 36 10.78 3.20 1.05
C PHE A 36 11.18 3.84 -0.28
N LEU A 37 10.82 3.25 -1.42
CA LEU A 37 11.16 3.77 -2.74
C LEU A 37 10.45 5.11 -3.04
N GLU A 38 9.20 5.28 -2.63
CA GLU A 38 8.43 6.53 -2.78
C GLU A 38 9.12 7.72 -2.09
N TYR A 39 9.78 7.50 -0.94
CA TYR A 39 10.39 8.56 -0.13
C TYR A 39 11.92 8.52 -0.08
N ALA A 40 12.57 7.62 -0.80
CA ALA A 40 14.02 7.53 -0.80
C ALA A 40 14.66 8.83 -1.36
N PRO A 41 15.74 9.33 -0.75
CA PRO A 41 16.35 10.59 -1.15
C PRO A 41 17.07 10.52 -2.50
N ASP A 42 17.51 9.33 -2.90
CA ASP A 42 18.25 9.10 -4.14
C ASP A 42 17.34 8.49 -5.21
N GLN A 43 16.67 9.35 -5.97
CA GLN A 43 15.74 8.94 -7.02
C GLN A 43 16.44 8.29 -8.23
N ASP A 44 17.72 8.59 -8.45
CA ASP A 44 18.51 7.96 -9.51
C ASP A 44 18.73 6.46 -9.22
N ARG A 45 18.82 6.07 -7.94
CA ARG A 45 18.84 4.67 -7.51
C ARG A 45 17.46 4.00 -7.48
N VAL A 46 16.38 4.77 -7.32
CA VAL A 46 15.01 4.23 -7.31
C VAL A 46 14.59 3.78 -8.72
N ALA A 47 14.79 4.63 -9.73
CA ALA A 47 14.25 4.38 -11.07
C ALA A 47 14.61 2.99 -11.67
N PRO A 48 15.85 2.49 -11.56
CA PRO A 48 16.23 1.18 -12.10
C PRO A 48 15.59 -0.01 -11.38
N VAL A 49 15.23 0.12 -10.10
CA VAL A 49 14.72 -1.00 -9.29
C VAL A 49 13.20 -1.09 -9.26
N VAL A 50 12.48 -0.02 -9.62
CA VAL A 50 11.01 0.00 -9.65
C VAL A 50 10.40 -1.16 -10.46
N PRO A 51 10.86 -1.46 -11.70
CA PRO A 51 10.29 -2.57 -12.46
C PRO A 51 10.44 -3.93 -11.78
N VAL A 52 11.55 -4.14 -11.04
CA VAL A 52 11.81 -5.39 -10.32
C VAL A 52 10.82 -5.55 -9.17
N VAL A 53 10.57 -4.47 -8.41
CA VAL A 53 9.61 -4.48 -7.30
C VAL A 53 8.18 -4.61 -7.80
N ALA A 54 7.82 -3.90 -8.88
CA ALA A 54 6.49 -4.01 -9.48
C ALA A 54 6.19 -5.44 -9.96
N ALA A 55 7.16 -6.10 -10.60
CA ALA A 55 7.02 -7.50 -11.02
C ALA A 55 6.85 -8.46 -9.83
N ALA A 56 7.54 -8.23 -8.71
CA ALA A 56 7.41 -9.08 -7.51
C ALA A 56 5.98 -9.03 -6.92
N ILE A 57 5.30 -7.89 -7.01
CA ILE A 57 3.93 -7.69 -6.51
C ILE A 57 2.90 -8.55 -7.26
N GLU A 58 3.13 -8.91 -8.52
CA GLU A 58 2.21 -9.75 -9.30
C GLU A 58 2.03 -11.16 -8.72
N THR A 59 3.08 -11.68 -8.08
CA THR A 59 3.09 -13.05 -7.54
C THR A 59 3.17 -13.11 -6.02
N ALA A 60 3.18 -11.96 -5.35
CA ALA A 60 3.37 -11.89 -3.91
C ALA A 60 2.20 -12.49 -3.14
N SER A 61 2.53 -13.17 -2.05
CA SER A 61 1.55 -13.61 -1.06
C SER A 61 0.88 -12.40 -0.39
N PHE A 62 -0.37 -12.57 0.07
CA PHE A 62 -1.17 -11.53 0.74
C PHE A 62 -1.50 -10.28 -0.08
N VAL A 63 -1.19 -10.21 -1.38
CA VAL A 63 -1.73 -9.17 -2.27
C VAL A 63 -3.10 -9.60 -2.78
N LYS A 64 -4.13 -8.84 -2.42
CA LYS A 64 -5.53 -9.12 -2.78
C LYS A 64 -5.86 -8.53 -4.16
N TYR A 65 -5.62 -9.27 -5.23
CA TYR A 65 -6.03 -8.83 -6.58
C TYR A 65 -7.54 -8.87 -6.79
N ASP A 66 -8.22 -9.87 -6.21
CA ASP A 66 -9.68 -9.95 -6.25
C ASP A 66 -10.29 -9.04 -5.17
N ALA A 67 -11.05 -8.04 -5.61
CA ALA A 67 -11.74 -7.08 -4.73
C ALA A 67 -12.88 -7.72 -3.91
N ALA A 68 -13.37 -8.90 -4.32
CA ALA A 68 -14.37 -9.66 -3.57
C ALA A 68 -13.75 -10.57 -2.49
N SER A 69 -12.42 -10.69 -2.44
CA SER A 69 -11.75 -11.59 -1.51
C SER A 69 -11.86 -11.12 -0.05
N ASP A 70 -12.30 -12.03 0.81
CA ASP A 70 -12.33 -11.87 2.27
C ASP A 70 -11.01 -12.30 2.94
N ALA A 71 -10.03 -12.76 2.16
CA ALA A 71 -8.73 -13.15 2.67
C ALA A 71 -8.02 -11.97 3.35
N HIS A 72 -7.24 -12.28 4.38
CA HIS A 72 -6.35 -11.29 5.00
C HIS A 72 -5.25 -10.89 4.00
N GLY A 73 -4.92 -9.60 3.94
CA GLY A 73 -3.85 -9.11 3.09
C GLY A 73 -3.94 -7.61 2.81
N VAL A 74 -3.05 -7.15 1.94
CA VAL A 74 -2.99 -5.78 1.42
C VAL A 74 -3.68 -5.70 0.06
N THR A 75 -4.35 -4.58 -0.18
CA THR A 75 -5.06 -4.30 -1.43
C THR A 75 -4.23 -3.36 -2.32
N PRO A 76 -4.51 -3.29 -3.63
CA PRO A 76 -3.96 -2.27 -4.51
C PRO A 76 -4.13 -0.83 -3.98
N LEU A 77 -5.20 -0.56 -3.22
CA LEU A 77 -5.44 0.75 -2.62
C LEU A 77 -4.55 1.06 -1.40
N ASP A 78 -3.98 0.05 -0.74
CA ASP A 78 -2.97 0.28 0.30
C ASP A 78 -1.65 0.77 -0.32
N PHE A 79 -1.28 0.24 -1.50
CA PHE A 79 -0.14 0.72 -2.28
C PHE A 79 -0.42 2.05 -2.99
N ALA A 80 -1.62 2.18 -3.56
CA ALA A 80 -2.05 3.32 -4.38
C ALA A 80 -3.31 3.99 -3.82
N PRO A 81 -3.23 4.68 -2.68
CA PRO A 81 -4.38 5.36 -2.07
C PRO A 81 -4.87 6.56 -2.87
N ARG A 82 -4.14 6.99 -3.91
CA ARG A 82 -4.52 8.08 -4.82
C ARG A 82 -4.20 7.72 -6.27
N PRO A 83 -4.91 8.29 -7.26
CA PRO A 83 -4.62 8.09 -8.68
C PRO A 83 -3.19 8.45 -9.11
N ASN A 84 -2.54 9.36 -8.38
CA ASN A 84 -1.16 9.79 -8.63
C ASN A 84 -0.14 9.18 -7.64
N SER A 85 -0.51 8.14 -6.90
CA SER A 85 0.40 7.43 -6.02
C SER A 85 1.55 6.79 -6.82
N PHE A 86 2.73 6.73 -6.20
CA PHE A 86 3.94 6.15 -6.78
C PHE A 86 3.72 4.74 -7.36
N ALA A 87 2.99 3.89 -6.61
CA ALA A 87 2.70 2.52 -6.98
C ALA A 87 1.46 2.33 -7.85
N HIS A 88 0.75 3.39 -8.26
CA HIS A 88 -0.51 3.26 -8.99
C HIS A 88 -0.33 2.47 -10.29
N SER A 89 0.73 2.75 -11.05
CA SER A 89 0.99 2.08 -12.33
C SER A 89 1.46 0.64 -12.19
N TRP A 90 1.64 0.12 -10.98
CA TRP A 90 2.02 -1.28 -10.74
C TRP A 90 0.82 -2.22 -10.80
N PHE A 91 -0.40 -1.68 -10.75
CA PHE A 91 -1.64 -2.43 -10.83
C PHE A 91 -2.40 -2.08 -12.11
N PRO A 92 -3.08 -3.03 -12.74
CA PRO A 92 -4.01 -2.71 -13.82
C PRO A 92 -5.12 -1.78 -13.33
N ASN A 93 -5.44 -0.72 -14.09
CA ASN A 93 -6.46 0.26 -13.70
C ASN A 93 -7.81 -0.38 -13.35
N ALA A 94 -8.26 -1.39 -14.11
CA ALA A 94 -9.51 -2.09 -13.86
C ALA A 94 -9.54 -2.81 -12.49
N ILE A 95 -8.38 -3.30 -12.02
CA ILE A 95 -8.26 -3.89 -10.68
C ILE A 95 -8.39 -2.79 -9.63
N VAL A 96 -7.67 -1.68 -9.78
CA VAL A 96 -7.77 -0.53 -8.87
C VAL A 96 -9.21 -0.03 -8.76
N GLU A 97 -9.88 0.19 -9.89
CA GLU A 97 -11.28 0.62 -9.95
C GLU A 97 -12.23 -0.37 -9.25
N GLY A 98 -12.04 -1.67 -9.46
CA GLY A 98 -12.79 -2.71 -8.75
C GLY A 98 -12.63 -2.63 -7.23
N HIS A 99 -11.40 -2.38 -6.76
CA HIS A 99 -11.14 -2.15 -5.33
C HIS A 99 -11.73 -0.84 -4.81
N VAL A 100 -11.79 0.23 -5.61
CA VAL A 100 -12.48 1.48 -5.23
C VAL A 100 -13.97 1.23 -5.03
N VAL A 101 -14.62 0.50 -5.94
CA VAL A 101 -16.04 0.14 -5.82
C VAL A 101 -16.28 -0.75 -4.60
N ALA A 102 -15.43 -1.77 -4.39
CA ALA A 102 -15.54 -2.65 -3.24
C ALA A 102 -15.37 -1.88 -1.92
N LEU A 103 -14.38 -0.98 -1.84
CA LEU A 103 -14.18 -0.11 -0.68
C LEU A 103 -15.42 0.75 -0.42
N ALA A 104 -16.01 1.38 -1.44
CA ALA A 104 -17.24 2.17 -1.26
C ALA A 104 -18.41 1.34 -0.70
N SER A 105 -18.53 0.08 -1.12
CA SER A 105 -19.61 -0.83 -0.67
C SER A 105 -19.45 -1.33 0.77
N GLN A 106 -18.25 -1.18 1.38
CA GLN A 106 -17.96 -1.64 2.74
C GLN A 106 -18.34 -0.65 3.83
N GLN A 107 -18.82 0.56 3.47
CA GLN A 107 -19.30 1.51 4.47
C GLN A 107 -20.46 0.91 5.27
N GLN A 108 -20.36 0.96 6.60
CA GLN A 108 -21.39 0.46 7.50
C GLN A 108 -22.42 1.55 7.83
N ASP A 109 -23.55 1.16 8.44
CA ASP A 109 -24.66 2.06 8.79
C ASP A 109 -24.23 3.25 9.69
N ASP A 110 -23.18 3.07 10.48
CA ASP A 110 -22.59 4.12 11.33
C ASP A 110 -21.64 5.07 10.57
N GLY A 111 -21.47 4.85 9.27
CA GLY A 111 -20.60 5.61 8.37
C GLY A 111 -19.13 5.17 8.37
N GLY A 112 -18.74 4.19 9.19
CA GLY A 112 -17.36 3.72 9.31
C GLY A 112 -17.04 2.48 8.45
N TRP A 113 -15.75 2.11 8.42
CA TRP A 113 -15.24 0.94 7.70
C TRP A 113 -14.73 -0.17 8.61
N PRO A 114 -15.00 -1.45 8.29
CA PRO A 114 -14.66 -2.57 9.17
C PRO A 114 -13.15 -2.69 9.40
N VAL A 115 -12.80 -3.37 10.49
CA VAL A 115 -11.44 -3.86 10.75
C VAL A 115 -11.43 -5.34 10.38
N GLU A 116 -10.62 -5.73 9.39
CA GLU A 116 -10.61 -7.08 8.78
C GLU A 116 -9.85 -8.13 9.62
N TRP A 117 -9.31 -7.73 10.76
CA TRP A 117 -8.59 -8.61 11.68
C TRP A 117 -9.14 -8.49 13.09
N LYS A 118 -8.94 -9.52 13.92
CA LYS A 118 -9.33 -9.50 15.32
C LYS A 118 -8.39 -8.57 16.12
N PRO A 119 -8.87 -7.44 16.66
CA PRO A 119 -8.02 -6.57 17.48
C PRO A 119 -7.75 -7.21 18.85
N PRO A 120 -6.61 -6.87 19.50
CA PRO A 120 -6.26 -7.45 20.78
C PRO A 120 -7.20 -7.03 21.92
N THR A 121 -7.82 -5.84 21.82
CA THR A 121 -8.77 -5.31 22.81
C THR A 121 -9.90 -4.51 22.13
N GLY A 122 -10.97 -4.23 22.87
CA GLY A 122 -12.04 -3.34 22.41
C GLY A 122 -11.56 -1.90 22.15
N ASP A 123 -10.64 -1.38 22.96
CA ASP A 123 -10.07 -0.05 22.73
C ASP A 123 -9.24 0.00 21.45
N SER A 124 -8.49 -1.08 21.17
CA SER A 124 -7.78 -1.22 19.91
C SER A 124 -8.74 -1.25 18.72
N LEU A 125 -9.91 -1.90 18.84
CA LEU A 125 -10.93 -1.87 17.80
C LEU A 125 -11.38 -0.43 17.50
N HIS A 126 -11.70 0.36 18.52
CA HIS A 126 -12.14 1.74 18.33
C HIS A 126 -11.05 2.62 17.68
N ALA A 127 -9.80 2.48 18.12
CA ALA A 127 -8.68 3.21 17.52
C ALA A 127 -8.49 2.85 16.04
N TRP A 128 -8.51 1.55 15.71
CA TRP A 128 -8.36 1.09 14.33
C TRP A 128 -9.56 1.42 13.45
N ARG A 129 -10.78 1.41 13.97
CA ARG A 129 -11.99 1.87 13.26
C ARG A 129 -11.84 3.31 12.77
N GLY A 130 -11.31 4.19 13.61
CA GLY A 130 -11.01 5.57 13.22
C GLY A 130 -9.99 5.66 12.08
N ILE A 131 -8.88 4.91 12.19
CA ILE A 131 -7.83 4.86 11.16
C ILE A 131 -8.38 4.34 9.83
N ARG A 132 -9.12 3.21 9.85
CA ARG A 132 -9.69 2.60 8.63
C ARG A 132 -10.72 3.49 7.97
N THR A 133 -11.57 4.15 8.75
CA THR A 133 -12.58 5.08 8.23
C THR A 133 -11.93 6.29 7.56
N LEU A 134 -10.93 6.90 8.19
CA LEU A 134 -10.21 8.03 7.59
C LEU A 134 -9.48 7.61 6.31
N ALA A 135 -8.78 6.47 6.32
CA ALA A 135 -8.13 5.93 5.14
C ALA A 135 -9.14 5.74 3.99
N ALA A 136 -10.27 5.08 4.26
CA ALA A 136 -11.29 4.81 3.25
C ALA A 136 -11.85 6.10 2.62
N ILE A 137 -12.29 7.06 3.45
CA ILE A 137 -12.89 8.32 2.95
C ILE A 137 -11.86 9.13 2.15
N THR A 138 -10.60 9.20 2.62
CA THR A 138 -9.56 9.95 1.89
C THR A 138 -9.20 9.31 0.55
N THR A 139 -9.15 7.99 0.48
CA THR A 139 -8.94 7.26 -0.77
C THR A 139 -10.11 7.46 -1.72
N LEU A 140 -11.35 7.24 -1.27
CA LEU A 140 -12.55 7.42 -2.11
C LEU A 140 -12.67 8.84 -2.64
N ALA A 141 -12.42 9.85 -1.81
CA ALA A 141 -12.44 11.25 -2.24
C ALA A 141 -11.35 11.56 -3.29
N ALA A 142 -10.16 10.97 -3.15
CA ALA A 142 -9.07 11.17 -4.10
C ALA A 142 -9.39 10.58 -5.48
N TYR A 143 -10.00 9.39 -5.53
CA TYR A 143 -10.40 8.76 -6.79
C TYR A 143 -11.62 9.43 -7.42
N ALA A 144 -12.63 9.84 -6.63
CA ALA A 144 -13.78 10.59 -7.14
C ALA A 144 -13.36 11.89 -7.83
N LYS A 145 -12.45 12.67 -7.21
CA LYS A 145 -11.95 13.93 -7.77
C LYS A 145 -11.21 13.77 -9.09
N ALA A 146 -10.61 12.62 -9.37
CA ALA A 146 -9.89 12.38 -10.62
C ALA A 146 -10.80 11.90 -11.76
N GLN A 147 -12.07 11.58 -11.46
CA GLN A 147 -13.08 11.20 -12.45
C GLN A 147 -13.89 12.40 -12.95
N ASP A 148 -13.82 13.53 -12.23
CA ASP A 148 -14.37 14.84 -12.63
C ASP A 148 -13.44 15.58 -13.62
#